data_AF-A0AAJ6EJD2-F1
#
_entry.id   AF-A0AAJ6EJD2-F1
#
_cell.length_a   1.000
_cell.length_b   1.000
_cell.length_c   1.000
_cell.angle_alpha   90.00
_cell.angle_beta   90.00
_cell.angle_gamma   90.00
#
_symmetry.space_group_name_H-M   'P 1'
#
loop_
_entity.id
_entity.type
_entity.pdbx_description
1 polymer ?
#
loop_
_entity_poly.entity_id
_entity_poly.type
_entity_poly.pdbx_seq_one_letter_code
_entity_poly.pdbx_strand_id
1 'polypeptide(L)'
;MTQHIARTERQLGAVLRRVRKQAGLTQSDLGKRIHLRQGTVSRLEGGAPAIQLRTLMEALAALDLELVIRPRSKSSAADIESVF
;
A
#
# COMPACT_ATOMS: atom_id res chain seq x y z
N MET A 1 4.39 -13.00 10.03
CA MET A 1 4.42 -11.89 9.06
C MET A 1 3.10 -11.89 8.29
N THR A 2 2.28 -10.86 8.44
CA THR A 2 0.95 -10.80 7.81
C THR A 2 1.12 -10.45 6.33
N GLN A 3 0.89 -11.40 5.43
CA GLN A 3 0.96 -11.13 4.00
C GLN A 3 -0.25 -10.29 3.56
N HIS A 4 0.00 -9.10 3.01
CA HIS A 4 -1.05 -8.25 2.44
C HIS A 4 -1.08 -8.41 0.91
N ILE A 5 -2.17 -8.97 0.38
CA ILE A 5 -2.38 -9.11 -1.06
C ILE A 5 -3.25 -7.94 -1.54
N ALA A 6 -2.68 -7.06 -2.36
CA ALA A 6 -3.43 -6.03 -3.06
C ALA A 6 -3.70 -6.46 -4.50
N ARG A 7 -4.98 -6.46 -4.90
CA ARG A 7 -5.45 -6.75 -6.26
C ARG A 7 -5.97 -5.49 -6.98
N THR A 8 -6.05 -4.37 -6.26
CA THR A 8 -6.49 -3.06 -6.76
C THR A 8 -5.65 -1.96 -6.13
N GLU A 9 -5.64 -0.79 -6.77
CA GLU A 9 -4.96 0.43 -6.30
C GLU A 9 -5.49 0.85 -4.94
N ARG A 10 -6.80 0.73 -4.71
CA ARG A 10 -7.42 1.04 -3.41
C ARG A 10 -6.92 0.10 -2.31
N GLN A 11 -6.79 -1.19 -2.59
CA GLN A 11 -6.23 -2.14 -1.62
C GLN A 11 -4.76 -1.85 -1.34
N LEU A 12 -3.99 -1.53 -2.38
CA LEU A 12 -2.58 -1.18 -2.22
C LEU A 12 -2.40 0.08 -1.37
N GLY A 13 -3.15 1.15 -1.67
CA GLY A 13 -3.16 2.38 -0.90
C GLY A 13 -3.56 2.16 0.57
N ALA A 14 -4.55 1.30 0.82
CA ALA A 14 -4.96 0.94 2.18
C ALA A 14 -3.85 0.19 2.96
N VAL A 15 -3.09 -0.68 2.29
CA VAL A 15 -1.92 -1.35 2.89
C VAL A 15 -0.86 -0.32 3.28
N LEU A 16 -0.48 0.57 2.36
CA LEU A 16 0.50 1.63 2.64
C LEU A 16 0.06 2.53 3.81
N ARG A 17 -1.22 2.93 3.82
CA ARG A 17 -1.80 3.73 4.91
C ARG A 17 -1.69 3.02 6.27
N ARG A 18 -1.96 1.71 6.30
CA ARG A 18 -1.88 0.92 7.53
C ARG A 18 -0.45 0.84 8.03
N VAL A 19 0.50 0.50 7.16
CA VAL A 19 1.92 0.38 7.51
C VAL A 19 2.48 1.74 7.97
N ARG A 20 2.17 2.83 7.26
CA ARG A 20 2.55 4.18 7.69
C ARG A 20 2.06 4.50 9.11
N LYS A 21 0.80 4.18 9.41
CA LYS A 21 0.24 4.40 10.75
C LYS A 21 0.92 3.53 11.82
N GLN A 22 1.24 2.28 11.50
CA GLN A 22 1.98 1.38 12.40
C GLN A 22 3.39 1.91 12.69
N ALA A 23 4.02 2.57 11.71
CA ALA A 23 5.29 3.27 11.88
C ALA A 23 5.18 4.62 12.62
N GLY A 24 3.99 5.00 13.09
CA GLY A 24 3.77 6.25 13.83
C GLY A 24 3.88 7.53 12.99
N LEU A 25 3.87 7.42 11.66
CA LEU A 25 4.08 8.56 10.75
C LEU A 25 2.75 9.20 10.37
N THR A 26 2.71 10.54 10.24
CA THR A 26 1.64 11.23 9.51
C THR A 26 1.87 11.15 8.00
N GLN A 27 0.85 11.50 7.20
CA GLN A 27 1.03 11.60 5.75
C GLN A 27 2.04 12.68 5.36
N SER A 28 2.13 13.76 6.14
CA SER A 28 3.15 14.80 5.97
C SER A 28 4.55 14.27 6.26
N ASP A 29 4.72 13.41 7.26
CA ASP A 29 6.03 12.83 7.59
C ASP A 29 6.52 11.88 6.50
N LEU A 30 5.64 11.01 6.00
CA LEU A 30 5.96 10.18 4.84
C LEU A 30 6.28 11.04 3.61
N GLY A 31 5.46 12.07 3.36
CA GLY A 31 5.70 13.01 2.26
C GLY A 31 7.07 13.67 2.33
N LYS A 32 7.50 14.13 3.52
CA LYS A 32 8.85 14.68 3.71
C LYS A 32 9.96 13.68 3.39
N ARG A 33 9.81 12.40 3.81
CA ARG A 33 10.81 11.34 3.54
C ARG A 33 11.00 11.05 2.06
N ILE A 34 9.94 11.20 1.26
CA ILE A 34 9.96 10.92 -0.19
C ILE A 34 9.88 12.19 -1.05
N HIS A 35 10.12 13.37 -0.46
CA HIS A 35 10.07 14.67 -1.14
C HIS A 35 8.74 14.98 -1.87
N LEU A 36 7.61 14.55 -1.30
CA LEU A 36 6.26 14.79 -1.80
C LEU A 36 5.40 15.63 -0.86
N ARG A 37 4.38 16.29 -1.42
CA ARG A 37 3.34 16.98 -0.65
C ARG A 37 2.44 15.96 0.05
N GLN A 38 1.92 16.31 1.24
CA GLN A 38 0.96 15.47 1.98
C GLN A 38 -0.26 15.08 1.13
N GLY A 39 -0.77 15.98 0.27
CA GLY A 39 -1.88 15.68 -0.64
C GLY A 39 -1.56 14.57 -1.65
N THR A 40 -0.31 14.46 -2.11
CA THR A 40 0.13 13.37 -3.00
C THR A 40 0.13 12.04 -2.26
N VAL A 41 0.61 12.03 -1.01
CA VAL A 41 0.57 10.85 -0.13
C VAL A 41 -0.87 10.44 0.16
N SER A 42 -1.76 11.40 0.43
CA SER A 42 -3.18 11.15 0.65
C SER A 42 -3.85 10.50 -0.56
N ARG A 43 -3.57 11.00 -1.76
CA ARG A 43 -4.05 10.40 -3.01
C ARG A 43 -3.53 8.98 -3.23
N LEU A 44 -2.24 8.75 -3.00
CA LEU A 44 -1.63 7.42 -3.08
C LEU A 44 -2.33 6.44 -2.12
N GLU A 45 -2.49 6.82 -0.86
CA GLU A 45 -3.16 6.01 0.17
C GLU A 45 -4.65 5.79 -0.12
N GLY A 46 -5.29 6.70 -0.84
CA GLY A 46 -6.66 6.57 -1.31
C GLY A 46 -6.82 5.67 -2.54
N GLY A 47 -5.73 5.26 -3.19
CA GLY A 47 -5.76 4.53 -4.46
C GLY A 47 -6.27 5.40 -5.62
N ALA A 48 -5.94 6.69 -5.62
CA ALA A 48 -6.30 7.58 -6.71
C ALA A 48 -5.69 7.10 -8.04
N PRO A 49 -6.38 7.29 -9.18
CA PRO A 49 -5.83 6.96 -10.49
C PRO A 49 -4.64 7.87 -10.83
N ALA A 50 -3.86 7.44 -11.83
CA ALA A 50 -2.71 8.20 -12.37
C ALA A 50 -1.66 8.59 -11.30
N ILE A 51 -1.45 7.74 -10.29
CA ILE A 51 -0.28 7.82 -9.43
C ILE A 51 0.91 7.21 -10.18
N GLN A 52 2.02 7.93 -10.23
CA GLN A 52 3.23 7.44 -10.88
C GLN A 52 3.77 6.22 -10.15
N LEU A 53 4.19 5.18 -10.89
CA LEU A 53 4.83 3.99 -10.32
C LEU A 53 6.02 4.36 -9.44
N ARG A 54 6.81 5.37 -9.85
CA ARG A 54 7.92 5.90 -9.05
C ARG A 54 7.50 6.32 -7.64
N THR A 55 6.39 7.05 -7.50
CA THR A 55 5.85 7.48 -6.21
C THR A 55 5.45 6.30 -5.33
N LEU A 56 4.86 5.26 -5.93
CA LEU A 56 4.57 4.02 -5.22
C LEU A 56 5.86 3.34 -4.72
N MET A 57 6.88 3.21 -5.57
CA MET A 57 8.15 2.58 -5.21
C MET A 57 8.90 3.35 -4.12
N GLU A 58 8.91 4.68 -4.19
CA GLU A 58 9.50 5.54 -3.14
C GLU A 58 8.76 5.38 -1.80
N ALA A 59 7.42 5.30 -1.81
CA ALA A 59 6.64 5.07 -0.60
C ALA A 59 6.86 3.68 0.00
N LEU A 60 6.98 2.63 -0.83
CA LEU A 60 7.32 1.28 -0.39
C LEU A 60 8.68 1.28 0.31
N ALA A 61 9.71 1.85 -0.33
CA ALA A 61 11.05 1.95 0.26
C ALA A 61 11.07 2.73 1.58
N ALA A 62 10.37 3.88 1.65
CA ALA A 62 10.31 4.70 2.86
C ALA A 62 9.53 4.05 4.03
N LEU A 63 8.73 3.02 3.73
CA LEU A 63 7.96 2.24 4.70
C LEU A 63 8.56 0.86 4.96
N ASP A 64 9.76 0.57 4.45
CA ASP A 64 10.45 -0.72 4.58
C ASP A 64 9.60 -1.89 4.03
N LEU A 65 8.99 -1.67 2.86
CA LEU A 65 8.15 -2.63 2.14
C LEU A 65 8.78 -3.01 0.80
N GLU A 66 8.56 -4.26 0.38
CA GLU A 66 8.95 -4.77 -0.94
C GLU A 66 7.72 -5.11 -1.79
N LEU A 67 7.81 -4.89 -3.10
CA LEU A 67 6.81 -5.31 -4.08
C LEU A 67 7.19 -6.68 -4.67
N VAL A 68 6.35 -7.69 -4.44
CA VAL A 68 6.53 -9.04 -4.98
C VAL A 68 5.58 -9.27 -6.15
N ILE A 69 6.12 -9.67 -7.30
CA ILE A 69 5.35 -10.13 -8.47
C ILE A 69 5.31 -11.65 -8.46
N ARG A 70 4.10 -12.22 -8.46
CA ARG A 70 3.88 -13.66 -8.45
C ARG A 70 2.60 -14.03 -9.21
N PRO A 71 2.41 -15.29 -9.63
CA PRO A 71 1.14 -15.75 -10.17
C PRO A 71 -0.04 -15.41 -9.25
N ARG A 72 -1.16 -14.97 -9.83
CA ARG A 72 -2.37 -14.63 -9.07
C ARG A 72 -2.90 -15.87 -8.36
N SER A 73 -3.06 -15.78 -7.04
CA SER A 73 -3.77 -16.80 -6.27
C SER A 73 -5.20 -16.92 -6.80
N LYS A 74 -5.56 -18.10 -7.32
CA LYS A 74 -6.96 -18.43 -7.58
C LYS A 74 -7.56 -18.81 -6.23
N SER A 75 -8.39 -17.95 -5.63
CA SER A 75 -9.14 -18.39 -4.45
C SER A 75 -10.02 -19.55 -4.88
N SER A 76 -9.92 -20.67 -4.19
CA SER A 76 -11.00 -21.67 -4.21
C SER A 76 -12.07 -21.20 -3.22
N ALA A 77 -13.32 -21.63 -3.42
CA ALA A 77 -14.42 -21.32 -2.48
C ALA A 77 -14.12 -21.72 -1.03
N ALA A 78 -13.15 -22.61 -0.79
CA ALA A 78 -12.72 -23.04 0.55
C ALA A 78 -12.03 -21.94 1.38
N ASP A 79 -11.49 -20.87 0.78
CA ASP A 79 -10.85 -19.78 1.54
C ASP A 79 -11.87 -18.84 2.22
N ILE A 80 -13.15 -18.93 1.81
CA ILE A 80 -14.25 -18.12 2.35
C ILE A 80 -14.85 -18.79 3.59
N GLU A 81 -14.76 -20.13 3.70
CA GLU A 81 -15.26 -20.88 4.87
C GLU A 81 -14.46 -20.60 6.15
N SER A 82 -13.19 -20.19 6.08
CA SER A 82 -12.42 -19.87 7.29
C SER A 82 -12.69 -18.48 7.87
N VAL A 83 -13.63 -17.73 7.27
CA VAL A 83 -14.02 -16.37 7.70
C VAL A 83 -15.38 -16.37 8.40
N PHE A 84 -16.10 -17.51 8.40
CA PHE A 84 -17.36 -17.71 9.11
C PHE A 84 -17.23 -18.77 10.20
#